data_AF-A0A060BYB4-F1
#
_entry.id   AF-A0A060BYB4-F1
#
_cell.length_a   1.000
_cell.length_b   1.000
_cell.length_c   1.000
_cell.angle_alpha   90.00
_cell.angle_beta   90.00
_cell.angle_gamma   90.00
#
_symmetry.space_group_name_H-M   'P 1'
#
loop_
_entity.id
_entity.type
_entity.pdbx_description
1 polymer ?
#
loop_
_entity_poly.entity_id
_entity_poly.type
_entity_poly.pdbx_seq_one_letter_code
_entity_poly.pdbx_strand_id
1 'polypeptide(L)' 'VNQNFARRDRPVLINNWEATYFDFDEGRILDIARRAKDIGVELFVLDDWMVRAPRR' A
#
# COMPACT_ATOMS: atom_id res chain seq x y z
N VAL A 1 -11.51 -18.53 6.90
CA VAL A 1 -11.60 -17.76 5.63
C VAL A 1 -12.89 -16.96 5.64
N ASN A 2 -12.83 -15.64 5.46
CA ASN A 2 -14.03 -14.81 5.43
C ASN A 2 -14.76 -15.02 4.09
N GLN A 3 -15.95 -15.62 4.14
CA GLN A 3 -16.74 -16.01 2.96
C GLN A 3 -17.16 -14.80 2.11
N ASN A 4 -17.20 -13.59 2.69
CA ASN A 4 -17.60 -12.36 1.99
C ASN A 4 -16.61 -11.91 0.89
N PHE A 5 -15.36 -12.40 0.93
CA PHE A 5 -14.32 -12.11 -0.06
C PHE A 5 -13.99 -13.31 -0.95
N ALA A 6 -14.65 -14.46 -0.72
CA ALA A 6 -14.36 -15.70 -1.46
C ALA A 6 -14.88 -15.68 -2.90
N ARG A 7 -15.90 -14.87 -3.18
CA ARG A 7 -16.57 -14.77 -4.50
C ARG A 7 -16.59 -13.36 -5.10
N ARG A 8 -15.84 -12.43 -4.52
CA ARG A 8 -15.71 -11.06 -5.02
C ARG A 8 -14.41 -10.93 -5.79
N ASP A 9 -14.44 -10.19 -6.90
CA ASP A 9 -13.24 -9.81 -7.63
C ASP A 9 -12.31 -9.00 -6.71
N ARG A 10 -11.02 -9.33 -6.77
CA ARG A 10 -10.00 -8.69 -5.94
C ARG A 10 -9.46 -7.49 -6.68
N PRO A 11 -9.44 -6.30 -6.06
CA PRO A 11 -8.89 -5.12 -6.70
C PRO A 11 -7.40 -5.30 -6.96
N VAL A 12 -6.92 -4.72 -8.06
CA VAL A 12 -5.49 -4.68 -8.36
C VAL A 12 -4.82 -3.73 -7.37
N LEU A 13 -3.89 -4.28 -6.57
CA LEU A 13 -3.22 -3.54 -5.50
C LEU A 13 -1.75 -3.27 -5.82
N ILE A 14 -1.23 -2.15 -5.30
CA ILE A 14 0.22 -1.89 -5.17
C ILE A 14 0.55 -1.78 -3.69
N ASN A 15 1.59 -2.51 -3.29
CA ASN A 15 2.19 -2.44 -1.97
C ASN A 15 3.56 -1.74 -2.09
N ASN A 16 3.83 -0.73 -1.25
CA ASN A 16 5.06 0.07 -1.36
C ASN A 16 6.32 -0.60 -0.77
N TRP A 17 6.24 -1.78 -0.17
CA TRP A 17 7.35 -2.40 0.58
C TRP A 17 8.67 -2.46 -0.22
N GLU A 18 8.65 -3.06 -1.41
CA GLU A 18 9.84 -3.13 -2.27
C GLU A 18 10.19 -1.78 -2.92
N ALA A 19 9.22 -0.86 -3.01
CA ALA A 19 9.40 0.44 -3.65
C ALA A 19 10.12 1.46 -2.75
N THR A 20 10.04 1.28 -1.42
CA THR A 20 10.59 2.27 -0.47
C THR A 20 11.35 1.68 0.72
N TYR A 21 11.21 0.38 1.02
CA TYR A 21 11.75 -0.23 2.25
C TYR A 21 11.54 0.68 3.47
N PHE A 22 12.62 1.19 4.09
CA PHE A 22 12.56 2.03 5.29
C PHE A 22 12.81 3.54 5.04
N ASP A 23 12.97 3.96 3.78
CA ASP A 23 13.28 5.35 3.42
C ASP A 23 12.18 5.95 2.53
N PHE A 24 11.01 6.13 3.13
CA PHE A 24 9.93 6.91 2.53
C PHE A 24 9.59 8.13 3.36
N ASP A 25 9.35 9.22 2.66
CA ASP A 25 8.68 10.40 3.16
C ASP A 25 7.28 10.51 2.55
N GLU A 26 6.47 11.41 3.10
CA GLU A 26 5.10 11.67 2.62
C GLU A 26 5.06 12.04 1.13
N GLY A 27 6.03 12.81 0.65
CA GLY A 27 6.11 13.23 -0.75
C GLY A 27 6.29 12.04 -1.69
N ARG A 28 7.18 11.12 -1.31
CA ARG A 28 7.47 9.91 -2.10
C ARG A 28 6.28 8.95 -2.13
N ILE A 29 5.57 8.76 -1.01
CA ILE A 29 4.33 7.98 -0.98
C ILE A 29 3.27 8.59 -1.90
N LEU A 30 3.08 9.91 -1.83
CA LEU A 30 2.10 10.60 -2.64
C LEU A 30 2.41 10.50 -4.14
N ASP A 31 3.68 10.58 -4.52
CA ASP A 31 4.09 10.42 -5.91
C ASP A 31 3.89 9.00 -6.44
N ILE A 32 4.13 7.97 -5.61
CA ILE A 32 3.83 6.58 -5.98
C ILE A 32 2.31 6.40 -6.12
N ALA A 33 1.51 6.93 -5.19
CA ALA A 33 0.05 6.83 -5.26
C ALA A 33 -0.53 7.55 -6.49
N ARG A 34 0.01 8.71 -6.87
CA ARG A 34 -0.37 9.43 -8.09
C ARG A 34 -0.07 8.62 -9.34
N ARG A 35 1.16 8.10 -9.46
CA ARG A 35 1.55 7.25 -10.61
C ARG A 35 0.75 5.95 -10.66
N ALA A 36 0.47 5.35 -9.51
CA ALA A 36 -0.36 4.16 -9.39
C ALA A 36 -1.79 4.41 -9.89
N LYS A 37 -2.37 5.56 -9.55
CA LYS A 37 -3.67 5.99 -10.08
C LYS A 37 -3.64 6.15 -11.60
N ASP A 38 -2.58 6.73 -12.16
CA ASP A 38 -2.46 6.94 -13.61
C ASP A 38 -2.40 5.63 -14.41
N ILE A 39 -1.90 4.54 -13.80
CA ILE A 39 -1.85 3.21 -14.41
C ILE A 39 -3.03 2.30 -14.03
N GLY A 40 -4.05 2.83 -13.34
CA GLY A 40 -5.30 2.12 -13.06
C GLY A 40 -5.29 1.24 -11.81
N VAL A 41 -4.41 1.49 -10.85
CA VAL A 41 -4.37 0.76 -9.58
C VAL A 41 -5.54 1.20 -8.71
N GLU A 42 -6.26 0.22 -8.16
CA GLU A 42 -7.51 0.44 -7.44
C GLU A 42 -7.31 0.51 -5.92
N LEU A 43 -6.18 -0.01 -5.43
CA LEU A 43 -5.87 -0.06 -4.01
C LEU A 43 -4.37 0.17 -3.76
N PHE A 44 -4.05 1.26 -3.06
CA PHE A 44 -2.69 1.50 -2.54
C PHE A 44 -2.59 0.98 -1.11
N VAL A 45 -1.70 0.02 -0.87
CA VAL A 45 -1.43 -0.55 0.46
C VAL A 45 -0.13 0.04 0.97
N LEU A 46 -0.23 0.85 2.03
CA LEU A 46 0.94 1.34 2.76
C LEU A 46 1.45 0.24 3.70
N ASP A 47 2.59 -0.35 3.35
CA ASP A 47 3.29 -1.37 4.11
C ASP A 47 4.49 -0.74 4.82
N ASP A 48 4.51 -0.93 6.14
CA ASP A 48 5.50 -0.37 7.05
C ASP A 48 5.84 -1.46 8.07
N TRP A 49 6.46 -2.53 7.58
CA TRP A 49 6.83 -3.72 8.36
C TRP A 49 7.67 -3.42 9.63
N MET A 50 7.97 -2.17 9.98
CA MET A 50 8.45 -1.86 11.32
C MET A 50 8.14 -0.44 11.83
N VAL A 51 6.87 0.02 11.82
CA VAL A 51 6.47 1.03 12.82
C VAL A 51 6.51 0.38 14.19
N ARG A 52 7.71 0.38 14.79
CA ARG A 52 7.83 0.55 16.23
C ARG A 52 7.21 1.90 16.54
N ALA A 53 5.91 1.90 16.81
CA ALA A 53 5.31 2.97 17.59
C ALA A 53 6.18 3.11 18.86
N PRO A 54 6.60 4.34 19.25
CA PRO A 54 7.20 4.52 20.56
C PRO A 54 6.20 3.96 21.57
N ARG A 55 6.60 2.91 22.30
CA ARG A 55 5.87 2.51 23.51
C ARG A 55 5.93 3.70 24.45
N ARG A 56 4.81 4.41 24.59
CA ARG A 56 4.51 5.03 25.87
C ARG A 56 4.10 3.93 26.84
#